data_AF-A0A853LLY0-F1
#
_entry.id   AF-A0A853LLY0-F1
#
_cell.length_a   1.000
_cell.length_b   1.000
_cell.length_c   1.000
_cell.angle_alpha   90.00
_cell.angle_beta   90.00
_cell.angle_gamma   90.00
#
_symmetry.space_group_name_H-M   'P 1'
#
loop_
_entity.id
_entity.type
_entity.pdbx_description
1 polymer ?
#
loop_
_entity_poly.entity_id
_entity_poly.type
_entity_poly.pdbx_seq_one_letter_code
_entity_poly.pdbx_strand_id
1 'polypeptide(L)'
;MSDIEADEHRSLPTGRDGELILLWTLPVALVLWIAGFALFPGFNPPMSPAMSAEQVAAFYRDPAHLPQIRCSMILFNWLGACLIPILTLIVLQVRRMAHRTPIFSYALLGCVAGAPTLFLVADVCWLLAAFRPERSPQLTQLLNDFGWMTFTVGVPFLIGQGVILALAIYFDDQPRPIFGRWVAHVNLAVAAALIPAAFVGVAQTGPLAWDGVLSFWVKNVAIAVWILVMGVVLGRAVYRERAESRSERTALVAR
;
A
#
# COMPACT_ATOMS: atom_id res chain seq x y z
N MET A 1 -19.43 -28.38 41.50
CA MET A 1 -19.23 -28.82 40.09
C MET A 1 -20.27 -28.12 39.21
N SER A 2 -20.35 -26.78 39.31
CA SER A 2 -21.33 -25.93 38.60
C SER A 2 -20.71 -24.66 38.00
N ASP A 3 -19.40 -24.46 38.16
CA ASP A 3 -18.74 -23.19 37.80
C ASP A 3 -17.71 -23.35 36.68
N ILE A 4 -17.66 -24.51 36.01
CA ILE A 4 -16.69 -24.82 34.95
C ILE A 4 -17.32 -24.78 33.54
N GLU A 5 -18.64 -24.87 33.40
CA GLU A 5 -19.32 -24.83 32.08
C GLU A 5 -19.73 -23.41 31.63
N ALA A 6 -19.47 -22.37 32.42
CA ALA A 6 -19.88 -21.00 32.09
C ALA A 6 -18.86 -20.20 31.25
N ASP A 7 -17.65 -20.71 31.02
CA ASP A 7 -16.56 -19.94 30.39
C ASP A 7 -16.24 -20.36 28.93
N GLU A 8 -16.94 -21.37 28.38
CA GLU A 8 -16.67 -21.88 27.02
C GLU A 8 -17.48 -21.19 25.92
N HIS A 9 -18.17 -20.08 26.24
CA HIS A 9 -18.68 -19.14 25.23
C HIS A 9 -17.71 -17.98 25.02
N ARG A 10 -16.42 -18.29 24.86
CA ARG A 10 -15.45 -17.36 24.31
C ARG A 10 -15.87 -17.08 22.88
N SER A 11 -16.63 -16.00 22.70
CA SER A 11 -17.17 -15.55 21.42
C SER A 11 -16.05 -15.57 20.38
N LEU A 12 -16.04 -16.58 19.51
CA LEU A 12 -15.22 -16.56 18.31
C LEU A 12 -15.50 -15.21 17.64
N PRO A 13 -14.45 -14.42 17.31
CA PRO A 13 -14.66 -13.12 16.69
C PRO A 13 -15.58 -13.33 15.50
N THR A 14 -16.73 -12.67 15.52
CA THR A 14 -17.62 -12.69 14.36
C THR A 14 -16.83 -12.14 13.18
N GLY A 15 -17.08 -12.55 11.94
CA GLY A 15 -16.28 -12.09 10.77
C GLY A 15 -16.10 -10.56 10.68
N ARG A 16 -16.98 -9.79 11.35
CA ARG A 16 -17.00 -8.32 11.46
C ARG A 16 -16.04 -7.72 12.50
N ASP A 17 -15.55 -8.51 13.46
CA ASP A 17 -14.46 -8.09 14.34
C ASP A 17 -13.11 -8.15 13.59
N GLY A 18 -13.00 -9.02 12.59
CA GLY A 18 -11.86 -9.08 11.67
C GLY A 18 -11.64 -7.78 10.90
N GLU A 19 -12.70 -7.18 10.35
CA GLU A 19 -12.57 -5.92 9.59
C GLU A 19 -12.05 -4.75 10.43
N LEU A 20 -12.46 -4.68 11.70
CA LEU A 20 -11.95 -3.67 12.64
C LEU A 20 -10.50 -3.91 13.02
N ILE A 21 -10.13 -5.17 13.29
CA ILE A 21 -8.74 -5.53 13.56
C ILE A 21 -7.86 -5.09 12.38
N LEU A 22 -8.30 -5.38 11.15
CA LEU A 22 -7.60 -4.97 9.93
C LEU A 22 -7.61 -3.45 9.72
N LEU A 23 -8.67 -2.74 10.08
CA LEU A 23 -8.70 -1.28 9.98
C LEU A 23 -7.68 -0.65 10.95
N TRP A 24 -7.53 -1.21 12.15
CA TRP A 24 -6.59 -0.72 13.16
C TRP A 24 -5.13 -1.09 12.89
N THR A 25 -4.83 -1.93 11.90
CA THR A 25 -3.45 -2.08 11.41
C THR A 25 -3.02 -0.93 10.50
N LEU A 26 -3.95 -0.11 9.99
CA LEU A 26 -3.63 1.03 9.13
C LEU A 26 -2.75 2.09 9.80
N PRO A 27 -3.02 2.58 11.04
CA PRO A 27 -2.10 3.47 11.73
C PRO A 27 -0.71 2.88 11.93
N VAL A 28 -0.62 1.58 12.23
CA VAL A 28 0.66 0.88 12.36
C VAL A 28 1.40 0.88 11.03
N ALA A 29 0.73 0.52 9.94
CA ALA A 29 1.30 0.57 8.59
C ALA A 29 1.78 1.98 8.22
N LEU A 30 1.03 3.03 8.57
CA LEU A 30 1.44 4.41 8.31
C LEU A 30 2.71 4.79 9.09
N VAL A 31 2.81 4.39 10.36
CA VAL A 31 4.03 4.61 11.17
C VAL A 31 5.22 3.85 10.59
N LEU A 32 5.03 2.58 10.20
CA LEU A 32 6.07 1.77 9.57
C LEU A 32 6.53 2.40 8.24
N TRP A 33 5.60 2.93 7.44
CA TRP A 33 5.90 3.60 6.19
C TRP A 33 6.71 4.88 6.39
N ILE A 34 6.28 5.76 7.30
CA ILE A 34 7.01 7.00 7.62
C ILE A 34 8.40 6.68 8.18
N ALA A 35 8.49 5.73 9.11
CA ALA A 35 9.75 5.32 9.70
C ALA A 35 10.69 4.71 8.64
N GLY A 36 10.18 3.90 7.72
CA GLY A 36 10.98 3.33 6.63
C GLY A 36 11.53 4.39 5.70
N PHE A 37 10.71 5.38 5.33
CA PHE A 37 11.13 6.52 4.51
C PHE A 37 12.17 7.40 5.21
N ALA A 38 12.02 7.60 6.51
CA ALA A 38 12.97 8.39 7.31
C ALA A 38 14.29 7.64 7.58
N LEU A 39 14.23 6.32 7.71
CA LEU A 39 15.39 5.47 8.00
C LEU A 39 16.22 5.14 6.77
N PHE A 40 15.63 5.06 5.57
CA PHE A 40 16.39 4.69 4.37
C PHE A 40 17.17 5.90 3.82
N PRO A 41 18.51 5.94 3.94
CA PRO A 41 19.29 7.10 3.49
C PRO A 41 19.19 7.32 1.98
N GLY A 42 18.87 6.28 1.22
CA GLY A 42 18.73 6.34 -0.23
C GLY A 42 17.55 7.17 -0.72
N PHE A 43 16.66 7.63 0.16
CA PHE A 43 15.52 8.49 -0.17
C PHE A 43 15.74 9.97 0.19
N ASN A 44 16.84 10.33 0.84
CA ASN A 44 17.09 11.69 1.30
C ASN A 44 18.53 12.18 1.01
N PRO A 45 18.81 12.71 -0.19
CA PRO A 45 17.93 12.75 -1.38
C PRO A 45 17.82 11.37 -2.07
N PRO A 46 16.79 11.15 -2.91
CA PRO A 46 16.67 9.92 -3.70
C PRO A 46 17.93 9.67 -4.54
N MET A 47 18.45 8.44 -4.51
CA MET A 47 19.64 8.07 -5.28
C MET A 47 19.42 8.22 -6.79
N SER A 48 20.33 8.96 -7.44
CA SER A 48 20.19 9.29 -8.84
C SER A 48 20.54 8.12 -9.76
N PRO A 49 19.80 7.90 -10.86
CA PRO A 49 20.17 6.92 -11.90
C PRO A 49 21.49 7.25 -12.61
N ALA A 50 21.99 8.47 -12.50
CA ALA A 50 23.25 8.88 -13.09
C ALA A 50 24.48 8.54 -12.21
N MET A 51 24.28 7.97 -11.01
CA MET A 51 25.38 7.57 -10.14
C MET A 51 26.22 6.47 -10.78
N SER A 52 27.55 6.60 -10.70
CA SER A 52 28.46 5.54 -11.16
C SER A 52 28.37 4.31 -10.26
N ALA A 53 28.78 3.15 -10.79
CA ALA A 53 28.80 1.91 -10.03
C ALA A 53 29.61 2.04 -8.73
N GLU A 54 30.72 2.77 -8.77
CA GLU A 54 31.61 3.04 -7.63
C GLU A 54 30.92 3.91 -6.58
N GLN A 55 30.17 4.93 -6.99
CA GLN A 55 29.41 5.79 -6.08
C GLN A 55 28.31 5.00 -5.37
N VAL A 56 27.58 4.18 -6.12
CA VAL A 56 26.55 3.29 -5.54
C VAL A 56 27.21 2.29 -4.58
N ALA A 57 28.32 1.65 -4.97
CA ALA A 57 29.03 0.72 -4.09
C ALA A 57 29.56 1.40 -2.82
N ALA A 58 30.07 2.63 -2.92
CA ALA A 58 30.52 3.41 -1.77
C ALA A 58 29.36 3.69 -0.80
N PHE A 59 28.17 4.02 -1.31
CA PHE A 59 26.97 4.22 -0.49
C PHE A 59 26.61 2.97 0.33
N TYR A 60 26.60 1.79 -0.28
CA TYR A 60 26.31 0.53 0.43
C TYR A 60 27.45 0.03 1.33
N ARG A 61 28.69 0.52 1.16
CA ARG A 61 29.84 0.17 1.99
C ARG A 61 30.03 1.11 3.18
N ASP A 62 29.35 2.24 3.19
CA ASP A 62 29.43 3.22 4.28
C ASP A 62 28.93 2.58 5.60
N PRO A 63 29.79 2.50 6.64
CA PRO A 63 29.42 1.95 7.95
C PRO A 63 28.22 2.65 8.60
N ALA A 64 27.98 3.93 8.28
CA ALA A 64 26.83 4.67 8.81
C ALA A 64 25.51 4.30 8.10
N HIS A 65 25.55 4.03 6.79
CA HIS A 65 24.35 3.69 6.02
C HIS A 65 23.95 2.22 6.16
N LEU A 66 24.91 1.31 6.30
CA LEU A 66 24.67 -0.14 6.33
C LEU A 66 23.58 -0.59 7.32
N PRO A 67 23.62 -0.20 8.60
CA PRO A 67 22.57 -0.56 9.56
C PRO A 67 21.22 0.06 9.19
N GLN A 68 21.23 1.31 8.73
CA GLN A 68 20.03 2.05 8.37
C GLN A 68 19.30 1.38 7.19
N ILE A 69 20.03 1.04 6.13
CA ILE A 69 19.48 0.34 4.95
C ILE A 69 18.89 -1.01 5.36
N ARG A 70 19.62 -1.81 6.14
CA ARG A 70 19.13 -3.14 6.56
C ARG A 70 17.86 -3.03 7.41
N CYS A 71 17.84 -2.12 8.38
CA CYS A 71 16.67 -1.89 9.21
C CYS A 71 15.48 -1.37 8.40
N SER A 72 15.69 -0.41 7.48
CA SER A 72 14.61 0.12 6.65
C SER A 72 14.02 -0.94 5.71
N MET A 73 14.85 -1.78 5.09
CA MET A 73 14.36 -2.84 4.20
C MET A 73 13.58 -3.92 4.96
N ILE A 74 14.02 -4.30 6.16
CA ILE A 74 13.26 -5.22 7.01
C ILE A 74 11.91 -4.60 7.40
N LEU A 75 11.91 -3.31 7.75
CA LEU A 75 10.69 -2.59 8.11
C LEU A 75 9.71 -2.51 6.92
N PHE A 76 10.21 -2.21 5.73
CA PHE A 76 9.41 -2.15 4.51
C PHE A 76 8.88 -3.53 4.10
N ASN A 77 9.63 -4.61 4.32
CA ASN A 77 9.12 -5.97 4.12
C ASN A 77 7.88 -6.26 5.00
N TRP A 78 7.93 -5.88 6.27
CA TRP A 78 6.77 -6.00 7.16
C TRP A 78 5.62 -5.10 6.74
N LEU A 79 5.92 -3.87 6.33
CA LEU A 79 4.92 -2.96 5.79
C LEU A 79 4.20 -3.59 4.58
N GLY A 80 4.94 -4.11 3.60
CA GLY A 80 4.38 -4.73 2.39
C GLY A 80 3.42 -5.88 2.73
N ALA A 81 3.78 -6.71 3.71
CA ALA A 81 2.89 -7.76 4.22
C ALA A 81 1.63 -7.20 4.91
N CYS A 82 1.77 -6.16 5.73
CA CYS A 82 0.65 -5.51 6.42
C CYS A 82 -0.31 -4.75 5.49
N LEU A 83 0.16 -4.29 4.33
CA LEU A 83 -0.68 -3.58 3.35
C LEU A 83 -1.72 -4.49 2.70
N ILE A 84 -1.41 -5.76 2.44
CA ILE A 84 -2.30 -6.71 1.77
C ILE A 84 -3.68 -6.80 2.46
N PRO A 85 -3.79 -7.07 3.78
CA PRO A 85 -5.09 -7.19 4.42
C PRO A 85 -5.83 -5.84 4.51
N ILE A 86 -5.13 -4.72 4.67
CA ILE A 86 -5.73 -3.37 4.66
C ILE A 86 -6.36 -3.08 3.30
N LEU A 87 -5.65 -3.35 2.22
CA LEU A 87 -6.14 -3.14 0.87
C LEU A 87 -7.27 -4.13 0.52
N THR A 88 -7.26 -5.33 1.10
CA THR A 88 -8.35 -6.30 0.98
C THR A 88 -9.65 -5.77 1.59
N LEU A 89 -9.61 -4.95 2.63
CA LEU A 89 -10.82 -4.29 3.14
C LEU A 89 -11.51 -3.42 2.08
N ILE A 90 -10.75 -2.75 1.22
CA ILE A 90 -11.33 -1.97 0.11
C ILE A 90 -12.06 -2.93 -0.85
N VAL A 91 -11.44 -4.07 -1.17
CA VAL A 91 -12.06 -5.11 -2.00
C VAL A 91 -13.36 -5.63 -1.37
N LEU A 92 -13.38 -5.86 -0.05
CA LEU A 92 -14.58 -6.29 0.68
C LEU A 92 -15.69 -5.23 0.60
N GLN A 93 -15.35 -3.95 0.74
CA GLN A 93 -16.34 -2.88 0.62
C GLN A 93 -16.87 -2.75 -0.82
N VAL A 94 -16.04 -2.96 -1.84
CA VAL A 94 -16.50 -3.02 -3.24
C VAL A 94 -17.39 -4.25 -3.49
N ARG A 95 -17.13 -5.39 -2.84
CA ARG A 95 -18.02 -6.57 -2.95
C ARG A 95 -19.44 -6.32 -2.42
N ARG A 96 -19.62 -5.31 -1.56
CA ARG A 96 -20.92 -4.90 -1.03
C ARG A 96 -21.67 -3.91 -1.93
N MET A 97 -21.04 -3.41 -2.99
CA MET A 97 -21.67 -2.51 -3.94
C MET A 97 -22.69 -3.26 -4.81
N ALA A 98 -23.73 -2.57 -5.29
CA ALA A 98 -24.78 -3.20 -6.11
C ALA A 98 -24.34 -3.38 -7.56
N HIS A 99 -23.40 -4.28 -7.80
CA HIS A 99 -22.97 -4.66 -9.14
C HIS A 99 -23.64 -5.96 -9.58
N ARG A 100 -23.95 -6.07 -10.89
CA ARG A 100 -24.48 -7.31 -11.47
C ARG A 100 -23.50 -8.48 -11.34
N THR A 101 -22.20 -8.21 -11.43
CA THR A 101 -21.13 -9.20 -11.30
C THR A 101 -20.00 -8.67 -10.39
N PRO A 102 -19.24 -9.54 -9.72
CA PRO A 102 -18.13 -9.13 -8.84
C PRO A 102 -16.85 -8.74 -9.58
N ILE A 103 -16.94 -8.36 -10.87
CA ILE A 103 -15.77 -8.13 -11.73
C ILE A 103 -14.84 -7.04 -11.18
N PHE A 104 -15.40 -5.96 -10.63
CA PHE A 104 -14.62 -4.88 -10.03
C PHE A 104 -13.84 -5.36 -8.81
N SER A 105 -14.44 -6.18 -7.94
CA SER A 105 -13.75 -6.71 -6.77
C SER A 105 -12.59 -7.63 -7.15
N TYR A 106 -12.75 -8.51 -8.14
CA TYR A 106 -11.68 -9.39 -8.59
C TYR A 106 -10.56 -8.65 -9.31
N ALA A 107 -10.90 -7.68 -10.18
CA ALA A 107 -9.91 -6.84 -10.84
C ALA A 107 -9.13 -5.99 -9.83
N LEU A 108 -9.81 -5.45 -8.81
CA LEU A 108 -9.19 -4.70 -7.73
C LEU A 108 -8.28 -5.58 -6.88
N LEU A 109 -8.69 -6.82 -6.57
CA LEU A 109 -7.87 -7.78 -5.83
C LEU A 109 -6.54 -8.06 -6.53
N GLY A 110 -6.55 -8.22 -7.86
CA GLY A 110 -5.34 -8.38 -8.66
C GLY A 110 -4.39 -7.19 -8.54
N CYS A 111 -4.92 -5.96 -8.57
CA CYS A 111 -4.12 -4.74 -8.41
C CYS A 111 -3.54 -4.61 -6.99
N VAL A 112 -4.38 -4.88 -5.99
CA VAL A 112 -4.04 -4.85 -4.56
C VAL A 112 -2.97 -5.87 -4.19
N ALA A 113 -2.97 -7.05 -4.82
CA ALA A 113 -1.92 -8.04 -4.60
C ALA A 113 -0.63 -7.68 -5.34
N GLY A 114 -0.72 -7.19 -6.59
CA GLY A 114 0.43 -6.93 -7.44
C GLY A 114 1.39 -5.85 -6.91
N ALA A 115 0.85 -4.69 -6.50
CA ALA A 115 1.70 -3.57 -6.10
C ALA A 115 2.56 -3.85 -4.84
N PRO A 116 2.01 -4.39 -3.72
CA PRO A 116 2.81 -4.77 -2.56
C PRO A 116 3.83 -5.87 -2.86
N THR A 117 3.50 -6.84 -3.72
CA THR A 117 4.46 -7.89 -4.10
C THR A 117 5.66 -7.32 -4.84
N LEU A 118 5.46 -6.41 -5.80
CA LEU A 118 6.57 -5.75 -6.50
C LEU A 118 7.39 -4.83 -5.57
N PHE A 119 6.72 -4.20 -4.61
CA PHE A 119 7.38 -3.43 -3.57
C PHE A 119 8.35 -4.30 -2.74
N LEU A 120 7.92 -5.50 -2.32
CA LEU A 120 8.80 -6.45 -1.62
C LEU A 120 10.00 -6.89 -2.47
N VAL A 121 9.82 -7.04 -3.79
CA VAL A 121 10.93 -7.36 -4.70
C VAL A 121 11.99 -6.25 -4.68
N ALA A 122 11.56 -4.97 -4.66
CA ALA A 122 12.48 -3.84 -4.55
C ALA A 122 13.29 -3.88 -3.25
N ASP A 123 12.60 -4.10 -2.13
CA ASP A 123 13.21 -4.18 -0.80
C ASP A 123 14.24 -5.30 -0.72
N VAL A 124 13.93 -6.48 -1.27
CA VAL A 124 14.86 -7.60 -1.34
C VAL A 124 16.10 -7.25 -2.16
N CYS A 125 15.97 -6.50 -3.26
CA CYS A 125 17.12 -6.10 -4.09
C CYS A 125 18.07 -5.17 -3.34
N TRP A 126 17.53 -4.12 -2.70
CA TRP A 126 18.32 -3.19 -1.89
C TRP A 126 18.91 -3.85 -0.64
N LEU A 127 18.15 -4.74 0.01
CA LEU A 127 18.64 -5.52 1.14
C LEU A 127 19.78 -6.44 0.72
N LEU A 128 19.69 -7.09 -0.43
CA LEU A 128 20.73 -7.97 -0.96
C LEU A 128 22.02 -7.19 -1.30
N ALA A 129 21.90 -5.97 -1.80
CA ALA A 129 23.02 -5.05 -2.00
C ALA A 129 23.70 -4.69 -0.68
N ALA A 130 22.93 -4.37 0.36
CA ALA A 130 23.44 -4.07 1.70
C ALA A 130 23.91 -5.31 2.50
N PHE A 131 23.43 -6.51 2.17
CA PHE A 131 23.80 -7.75 2.85
C PHE A 131 25.21 -8.21 2.46
N ARG A 132 25.60 -7.96 1.21
CA ARG A 132 26.93 -8.27 0.66
C ARG A 132 27.57 -7.04 0.00
N PRO A 133 27.95 -6.01 0.78
CA PRO A 133 28.51 -4.77 0.25
C PRO A 133 29.89 -4.94 -0.42
N GLU A 134 30.57 -6.07 -0.15
CA GLU A 134 31.85 -6.46 -0.75
C GLU A 134 31.77 -6.87 -2.22
N ARG A 135 30.55 -7.05 -2.79
CA ARG A 135 30.37 -7.35 -4.21
C ARG A 135 31.04 -6.32 -5.12
N SER A 136 31.30 -6.74 -6.36
CA SER A 136 31.80 -5.82 -7.39
C SER A 136 30.82 -4.65 -7.58
N PRO A 137 31.33 -3.43 -7.81
CA PRO A 137 30.49 -2.25 -7.95
C PRO A 137 29.37 -2.40 -8.98
N GLN A 138 29.64 -3.09 -10.10
CA GLN A 138 28.69 -3.31 -11.18
C GLN A 138 27.52 -4.21 -10.75
N LEU A 139 27.75 -5.23 -9.91
CA LEU A 139 26.68 -6.08 -9.39
C LEU A 139 25.84 -5.33 -8.35
N THR A 140 26.46 -4.48 -7.53
CA THR A 140 25.76 -3.63 -6.57
C THR A 140 24.88 -2.60 -7.29
N GLN A 141 25.38 -1.99 -8.37
CA GLN A 141 24.62 -1.08 -9.21
C GLN A 141 23.41 -1.78 -9.85
N LEU A 142 23.62 -2.97 -10.44
CA LEU A 142 22.52 -3.74 -11.02
C LEU A 142 21.41 -4.04 -10.00
N LEU A 143 21.77 -4.45 -8.78
CA LEU A 143 20.80 -4.68 -7.70
C LEU A 143 20.09 -3.39 -7.26
N ASN A 144 20.84 -2.30 -7.14
CA ASN A 144 20.30 -0.99 -6.79
C ASN A 144 19.27 -0.51 -7.82
N ASP A 145 19.64 -0.53 -9.09
CA ASP A 145 18.82 -0.06 -10.21
C ASP A 145 17.59 -0.94 -10.37
N PHE A 146 17.75 -2.26 -10.17
CA PHE A 146 16.61 -3.16 -10.18
C PHE A 146 15.64 -2.88 -9.02
N GLY A 147 16.15 -2.54 -7.83
CA GLY A 147 15.34 -2.07 -6.71
C GLY A 147 14.57 -0.79 -7.04
N TRP A 148 15.25 0.22 -7.58
CA TRP A 148 14.62 1.49 -7.98
C TRP A 148 13.58 1.34 -9.08
N MET A 149 13.86 0.49 -10.07
CA MET A 149 12.92 0.17 -11.14
C MET A 149 11.69 -0.56 -10.60
N THR A 150 11.87 -1.65 -9.85
CA THR A 150 10.73 -2.43 -9.32
C THR A 150 9.88 -1.64 -8.34
N PHE A 151 10.50 -0.75 -7.55
CA PHE A 151 9.79 0.20 -6.68
C PHE A 151 8.83 1.14 -7.44
N THR A 152 9.10 1.40 -8.71
CA THR A 152 8.30 2.32 -9.53
C THR A 152 7.43 1.60 -10.57
N VAL A 153 7.84 0.43 -11.06
CA VAL A 153 7.07 -0.41 -12.00
C VAL A 153 5.77 -0.94 -11.38
N GLY A 154 5.58 -0.86 -10.06
CA GLY A 154 4.29 -1.10 -9.40
C GLY A 154 3.20 -0.05 -9.68
N VAL A 155 3.57 1.13 -10.20
CA VAL A 155 2.65 2.27 -10.40
C VAL A 155 1.44 1.95 -11.29
N PRO A 156 1.53 1.20 -12.41
CA PRO A 156 0.38 0.82 -13.21
C PRO A 156 -0.68 0.04 -12.43
N PHE A 157 -0.28 -0.78 -11.45
CA PHE A 157 -1.24 -1.45 -10.56
C PHE A 157 -1.96 -0.47 -9.64
N LEU A 158 -1.28 0.57 -9.15
CA LEU A 158 -1.89 1.63 -8.34
C LEU A 158 -2.86 2.50 -9.17
N ILE A 159 -2.51 2.80 -10.42
CA ILE A 159 -3.38 3.49 -11.38
C ILE A 159 -4.62 2.62 -11.64
N GLY A 160 -4.41 1.35 -11.97
CA GLY A 160 -5.49 0.37 -12.19
C GLY A 160 -6.41 0.28 -10.97
N GLN A 161 -5.86 0.18 -9.77
CA GLN A 161 -6.59 0.18 -8.51
C GLN A 161 -7.48 1.43 -8.38
N GLY A 162 -6.94 2.62 -8.60
CA GLY A 162 -7.69 3.88 -8.50
C GLY A 162 -8.81 3.98 -9.54
N VAL A 163 -8.54 3.61 -10.80
CA VAL A 163 -9.52 3.64 -11.88
C VAL A 163 -10.64 2.62 -11.65
N ILE A 164 -10.29 1.38 -11.31
CA ILE A 164 -11.26 0.31 -11.02
C ILE A 164 -12.15 0.71 -9.84
N LEU A 165 -11.56 1.23 -8.76
CA LEU A 165 -12.32 1.69 -7.60
C LEU A 165 -13.25 2.86 -7.96
N ALA A 166 -12.79 3.83 -8.75
CA ALA A 166 -13.62 4.94 -9.19
C ALA A 166 -14.82 4.47 -10.04
N LEU A 167 -14.58 3.54 -10.98
CA LEU A 167 -15.65 2.94 -11.78
C LEU A 167 -16.64 2.19 -10.91
N ALA A 168 -16.16 1.36 -9.97
CA ALA A 168 -17.03 0.66 -9.02
C ALA A 168 -17.93 1.65 -8.26
N ILE A 169 -17.38 2.76 -7.76
CA ILE A 169 -18.17 3.79 -7.07
C ILE A 169 -19.21 4.45 -7.98
N TYR A 170 -18.89 4.71 -9.25
CA TYR A 170 -19.86 5.31 -10.17
C TYR A 170 -20.99 4.37 -10.58
N PHE A 171 -20.73 3.06 -10.59
CA PHE A 171 -21.70 2.01 -10.88
C PHE A 171 -22.35 1.41 -9.63
N ASP A 172 -22.20 2.05 -8.47
CA ASP A 172 -22.90 1.66 -7.24
C ASP A 172 -24.29 2.32 -7.21
N ASP A 173 -25.29 1.64 -7.78
CA ASP A 173 -26.68 2.13 -7.90
C ASP A 173 -27.53 1.93 -6.64
N GLN A 174 -26.89 1.81 -5.47
CA GLN A 174 -27.60 1.67 -4.21
C GLN A 174 -28.26 2.98 -3.77
N PRO A 175 -29.43 2.92 -3.10
CA PRO A 175 -30.04 4.11 -2.47
C PRO A 175 -29.11 4.79 -1.45
N ARG A 176 -28.22 4.01 -0.83
CA ARG A 176 -27.16 4.47 0.07
C ARG A 176 -25.83 3.91 -0.43
N PRO A 177 -25.08 4.66 -1.25
CA PRO A 177 -23.83 4.16 -1.81
C PRO A 177 -22.78 3.92 -0.71
N ILE A 178 -21.94 2.91 -0.90
CA ILE A 178 -20.91 2.53 0.09
C ILE A 178 -19.88 3.65 0.24
N PHE A 179 -19.42 4.21 -0.88
CA PHE A 179 -18.56 5.38 -0.91
C PHE A 179 -19.23 6.54 -1.64
N GLY A 180 -18.95 7.77 -1.20
CA GLY A 180 -19.44 8.96 -1.90
C GLY A 180 -18.75 9.16 -3.25
N ARG A 181 -19.45 9.75 -4.22
CA ARG A 181 -18.91 10.01 -5.58
C ARG A 181 -17.62 10.84 -5.59
N TRP A 182 -17.42 11.70 -4.58
CA TRP A 182 -16.18 12.46 -4.42
C TRP A 182 -14.94 11.57 -4.24
N VAL A 183 -15.11 10.38 -3.65
CA VAL A 183 -14.03 9.40 -3.46
C VAL A 183 -13.55 8.87 -4.82
N ALA A 184 -14.47 8.73 -5.79
CA ALA A 184 -14.12 8.36 -7.16
C ALA A 184 -13.29 9.46 -7.83
N HIS A 185 -13.67 10.73 -7.69
CA HIS A 185 -12.90 11.86 -8.23
C HIS A 185 -11.49 11.92 -7.63
N VAL A 186 -11.35 11.72 -6.32
CA VAL A 186 -10.02 11.68 -5.67
C VAL A 186 -9.18 10.51 -6.18
N ASN A 187 -9.77 9.33 -6.35
CA ASN A 187 -9.04 8.17 -6.89
C ASN A 187 -8.57 8.40 -8.33
N LEU A 188 -9.38 9.04 -9.17
CA LEU A 188 -8.98 9.42 -10.53
C LEU A 188 -7.89 10.50 -10.52
N ALA A 189 -7.97 11.49 -9.62
CA ALA A 189 -6.95 12.53 -9.49
C ALA A 189 -5.60 11.94 -9.04
N VAL A 190 -5.62 11.02 -8.07
CA VAL A 190 -4.42 10.27 -7.64
C VAL A 190 -3.89 9.43 -8.79
N ALA A 191 -4.74 8.67 -9.49
CA ALA A 191 -4.32 7.88 -10.64
C ALA A 191 -3.66 8.75 -11.72
N ALA A 192 -4.21 9.93 -12.03
CA ALA A 192 -3.61 10.87 -12.96
C ALA A 192 -2.25 11.41 -12.48
N ALA A 193 -2.12 11.73 -11.20
CA ALA A 193 -0.86 12.18 -10.61
C ALA A 193 0.24 11.10 -10.64
N LEU A 194 -0.14 9.82 -10.67
CA LEU A 194 0.78 8.69 -10.77
C LEU A 194 1.25 8.40 -12.20
N ILE A 195 0.55 8.87 -13.23
CA ILE A 195 0.87 8.59 -14.64
C ILE A 195 2.34 8.88 -14.99
N PRO A 196 2.94 10.03 -14.61
CA PRO A 196 4.34 10.31 -14.95
C PRO A 196 5.31 9.23 -14.45
N ALA A 197 5.08 8.71 -13.25
CA ALA A 197 5.92 7.67 -12.66
C ALA A 197 5.80 6.32 -13.40
N ALA A 198 4.71 6.06 -14.11
CA ALA A 198 4.55 4.85 -14.91
C ALA A 198 5.54 4.78 -16.10
N PHE A 199 6.11 5.92 -16.50
CA PHE A 199 7.12 6.03 -17.55
C PHE A 199 8.56 5.97 -17.01
N VAL A 200 8.75 5.42 -15.81
CA VAL A 200 10.08 5.17 -15.27
C VAL A 200 10.89 4.32 -16.25
N GLY A 201 12.12 4.74 -16.53
CA GLY A 201 13.01 4.11 -17.51
C GLY A 201 13.09 4.78 -18.88
N VAL A 202 12.24 5.77 -19.17
CA VAL A 202 12.38 6.59 -20.40
C VAL A 202 13.50 7.61 -20.29
N ALA A 203 13.83 8.07 -19.08
CA ALA A 203 14.85 9.07 -18.83
C ALA A 203 15.74 8.71 -17.64
N GLN A 204 17.04 9.03 -17.77
CA GLN A 204 18.03 8.94 -16.69
C GLN A 204 18.27 10.29 -16.01
N THR A 205 17.67 11.38 -16.48
CA THR A 205 17.79 12.71 -15.85
C THR A 205 16.48 13.49 -16.00
N GLY A 206 16.30 14.51 -15.17
CA GLY A 206 15.15 15.40 -15.22
C GLY A 206 13.92 14.89 -14.43
N PRO A 207 12.75 15.52 -14.61
CA PRO A 207 11.60 15.30 -13.72
C PRO A 207 11.01 13.89 -13.74
N LEU A 208 11.23 13.14 -14.84
CA LEU A 208 10.72 11.78 -15.06
C LEU A 208 11.73 10.68 -14.67
N ALA A 209 12.99 11.02 -14.41
CA ALA A 209 13.95 10.07 -13.84
C ALA A 209 13.41 9.51 -12.51
N TRP A 210 13.83 8.31 -12.08
CA TRP A 210 13.23 7.69 -10.89
C TRP A 210 13.42 8.48 -9.59
N ASP A 211 14.42 9.36 -9.54
CA ASP A 211 14.74 10.31 -8.46
C ASP A 211 14.10 11.69 -8.66
N GLY A 212 13.49 11.91 -9.83
CA GLY A 212 12.91 13.18 -10.25
C GLY A 212 11.63 13.57 -9.49
N VAL A 213 11.26 14.84 -9.61
CA VAL A 213 10.09 15.43 -8.92
C VAL A 213 8.79 14.69 -9.25
N LEU A 214 8.57 14.28 -10.50
CA LEU A 214 7.32 13.63 -10.89
C LEU A 214 7.30 12.15 -10.48
N SER A 215 8.37 11.41 -10.77
CA SER A 215 8.42 9.96 -10.54
C SER A 215 8.61 9.58 -9.08
N PHE A 216 9.30 10.42 -8.29
CA PHE A 216 9.51 10.20 -6.87
C PHE A 216 8.54 11.00 -6.00
N TRP A 217 8.62 12.32 -6.03
CA TRP A 217 7.94 13.17 -5.06
C TRP A 217 6.43 13.24 -5.26
N VAL A 218 5.97 13.56 -6.48
CA VAL A 218 4.53 13.59 -6.80
C VAL A 218 3.92 12.22 -6.57
N LYS A 219 4.58 11.14 -7.01
CA LYS A 219 4.16 9.77 -6.75
C LYS A 219 3.94 9.48 -5.27
N ASN A 220 4.97 9.69 -4.45
CA ASN A 220 4.92 9.35 -3.02
C ASN A 220 3.92 10.23 -2.25
N VAL A 221 3.82 11.53 -2.58
CA VAL A 221 2.82 12.43 -1.99
C VAL A 221 1.40 12.01 -2.39
N ALA A 222 1.16 11.65 -3.65
CA ALA A 222 -0.14 11.17 -4.11
C ALA A 222 -0.56 9.88 -3.38
N ILE A 223 0.38 8.95 -3.18
CA ILE A 223 0.14 7.72 -2.39
C ILE A 223 -0.17 8.07 -0.93
N ALA A 224 0.60 8.97 -0.31
CA ALA A 224 0.37 9.37 1.08
C ALA A 224 -1.02 9.99 1.27
N VAL A 225 -1.41 10.93 0.40
CA VAL A 225 -2.73 11.54 0.40
C VAL A 225 -3.81 10.48 0.19
N TRP A 226 -3.60 9.55 -0.74
CA TRP A 226 -4.54 8.45 -0.99
C TRP A 226 -4.74 7.57 0.24
N ILE A 227 -3.67 7.18 0.93
CA ILE A 227 -3.72 6.37 2.16
C ILE A 227 -4.55 7.08 3.23
N LEU A 228 -4.32 8.38 3.44
CA LEU A 228 -5.05 9.18 4.43
C LEU A 228 -6.54 9.28 4.09
N VAL A 229 -6.87 9.64 2.84
CA VAL A 229 -8.26 9.77 2.38
C VAL A 229 -8.98 8.43 2.47
N MET A 230 -8.38 7.38 1.92
CA MET A 230 -8.98 6.04 1.93
C MET A 230 -9.09 5.49 3.34
N GLY A 231 -8.13 5.75 4.23
CA GLY A 231 -8.21 5.37 5.63
C GLY A 231 -9.44 5.95 6.34
N VAL A 232 -9.69 7.25 6.16
CA VAL A 232 -10.86 7.92 6.74
C VAL A 232 -12.17 7.39 6.15
N VAL A 233 -12.23 7.25 4.83
CA VAL A 233 -13.44 6.80 4.12
C VAL A 233 -13.77 5.34 4.44
N LEU A 234 -12.76 4.48 4.43
CA LEU A 234 -12.87 3.06 4.76
C LEU A 234 -13.29 2.88 6.21
N GLY A 235 -12.68 3.62 7.14
CA GLY A 235 -13.09 3.60 8.54
C GLY A 235 -14.55 3.99 8.72
N ARG A 236 -14.99 5.08 8.08
CA ARG A 236 -16.40 5.50 8.11
C ARG A 236 -17.34 4.41 7.56
N ALA A 237 -16.97 3.74 6.47
CA ALA A 237 -17.78 2.67 5.89
C ALA A 237 -17.91 1.46 6.84
N VAL A 238 -16.79 1.01 7.43
CA VAL A 238 -16.76 -0.12 8.39
C VAL A 238 -17.56 0.21 9.65
N TYR A 239 -17.41 1.42 10.21
CA TYR A 239 -18.18 1.83 11.39
C TYR A 239 -19.68 1.97 11.10
N ARG A 240 -20.06 2.48 9.93
CA ARG A 240 -21.48 2.57 9.51
C ARG A 240 -22.11 1.19 9.39
N GLU A 241 -21.42 0.26 8.74
CA GLU A 241 -21.86 -1.14 8.62
C GLU A 241 -22.09 -1.79 9.99
N ARG A 242 -21.18 -1.56 10.94
CA ARG A 242 -21.32 -2.09 12.30
C ARG A 242 -22.55 -1.52 13.01
N ALA A 243 -22.83 -0.23 12.84
CA ALA A 243 -24.01 0.41 13.42
C ALA A 243 -25.32 -0.15 12.85
N GLU A 244 -25.39 -0.33 11.53
CA GLU A 244 -26.55 -0.92 10.84
C GLU A 244 -26.82 -2.35 11.33
N SER A 245 -25.79 -3.19 11.38
CA SER A 245 -25.95 -4.58 11.84
C SER A 245 -26.35 -4.71 13.32
N ARG A 246 -25.88 -3.81 14.19
CA ARG A 246 -26.29 -3.78 15.60
C ARG A 246 -27.77 -3.45 15.71
N SER A 247 -28.23 -2.45 14.95
CA SER A 247 -29.64 -2.07 14.91
C SER A 247 -30.54 -3.23 14.46
N GLU A 248 -30.14 -3.93 13.40
CA GLU A 248 -30.88 -5.11 12.89
C GLU A 248 -30.95 -6.23 13.94
N ARG A 249 -29.84 -6.53 14.62
CA ARG A 249 -29.80 -7.57 15.65
C ARG A 249 -30.66 -7.20 16.87
N THR A 250 -30.65 -5.94 17.30
CA THR A 250 -31.54 -5.46 18.37
C THR A 250 -33.00 -5.56 17.96
N ALA A 251 -33.34 -5.21 16.71
CA ALA A 251 -34.70 -5.33 16.20
C ALA A 251 -35.18 -6.79 16.10
N LEU A 252 -34.28 -7.74 15.78
CA LEU A 252 -34.58 -9.18 15.76
C LEU A 252 -34.82 -9.75 17.16
N VAL A 253 -34.05 -9.33 18.16
CA VAL A 253 -34.20 -9.79 19.56
C VAL A 253 -35.45 -9.18 20.23
N ALA A 254 -35.91 -8.02 19.76
CA ALA A 254 -37.11 -7.36 20.26
C ALA A 254 -38.44 -7.90 19.65
N ARG A 255 -38.38 -8.80 18.67
CA ARG A 255 -39.54 -9.48 18.07
C ARG A 255 -39.71 -10.87 18.67
#